data_AF-A0AAV0A9J2-F1
#
_entry.id   AF-A0AAV0A9J2-F1
#
_cell.length_a   1.000
_cell.length_b   1.000
_cell.length_c   1.000
_cell.angle_alpha   90.00
_cell.angle_beta   90.00
_cell.angle_gamma   90.00
#
_symmetry.space_group_name_H-M   'P 1'
#
loop_
_entity.id
_entity.type
_entity.pdbx_description
1 polymer ?
#
loop_
_entity_poly.entity_id
_entity_poly.type
_entity_poly.pdbx_seq_one_letter_code
_entity_poly.pdbx_strand_id
1 'polypeptide(L)'
;MSNRVVCLEASHAGSWYTASGPQLNAQLEGWLSQVQSTKRPARAIIAPHAGYTYCGSCAAHAYKQVDPVNISSVESRNEFLKIIFISLSFVVLHSINK
;
A
#
# COMPACT_ATOMS: atom_id res chain seq x y z
N MET A 1 -13.96 -11.67 -30.47
CA MET A 1 -12.81 -11.04 -29.80
C MET A 1 -13.15 -10.90 -28.33
N SER A 2 -12.53 -11.71 -27.46
CA SER A 2 -12.80 -11.71 -26.02
C SER A 2 -12.32 -10.38 -25.43
N ASN A 3 -13.23 -9.60 -24.83
CA ASN A 3 -12.88 -8.38 -24.11
C ASN A 3 -12.09 -8.78 -22.86
N ARG A 4 -10.75 -8.86 -22.97
CA ARG A 4 -9.89 -9.10 -21.82
C ARG A 4 -9.83 -7.82 -21.02
N VAL A 5 -10.41 -7.82 -19.83
CA VAL A 5 -10.26 -6.74 -18.86
C VAL A 5 -8.78 -6.67 -18.47
N VAL A 6 -8.11 -5.58 -18.86
CA VAL A 6 -6.68 -5.36 -18.60
C VAL A 6 -6.44 -4.70 -17.24
N CYS A 7 -7.44 -3.98 -16.71
CA CYS A 7 -7.36 -3.24 -15.46
C CYS A 7 -8.54 -3.61 -14.56
N LEU A 8 -8.25 -3.91 -13.29
CA LEU A 8 -9.29 -4.07 -12.28
C LEU A 8 -9.72 -2.69 -11.76
N GLU A 9 -11.02 -2.45 -11.72
CA GLU A 9 -11.57 -1.23 -11.16
C GLU A 9 -11.41 -1.20 -9.63
N ALA A 10 -11.17 0.00 -9.11
CA ALA A 10 -11.05 0.27 -7.68
C ALA A 10 -12.44 0.27 -7.01
N SER A 11 -13.09 -0.90 -6.94
CA SER A 11 -14.49 -1.06 -6.54
C SER A 11 -14.85 -0.55 -5.13
N HIS A 12 -13.85 -0.41 -4.25
CA HIS A 12 -14.03 0.04 -2.88
C HIS A 12 -13.68 1.54 -2.70
N ALA A 13 -13.24 2.21 -3.77
CA ALA A 13 -13.03 3.66 -3.77
C ALA A 13 -14.36 4.38 -3.52
N GLY A 14 -14.34 5.37 -2.64
CA GLY A 14 -15.50 6.13 -2.21
C GLY A 14 -16.27 5.52 -1.03
N SER A 15 -15.99 4.27 -0.65
CA SER A 15 -16.61 3.63 0.52
C SER A 15 -15.58 3.29 1.61
N TRP A 16 -14.54 2.53 1.28
CA TRP A 16 -13.49 2.13 2.23
C TRP A 16 -12.39 3.18 2.34
N TYR A 17 -12.31 4.05 1.35
CA TYR A 17 -11.36 5.14 1.22
C TYR A 17 -11.84 6.21 0.28
N THR A 18 -11.22 7.36 0.36
CA THR A 18 -11.49 8.49 -0.50
C THR A 18 -11.22 8.15 -1.96
N ALA A 19 -12.23 8.30 -2.83
CA ALA A 19 -12.07 8.10 -4.28
C ALA A 19 -11.20 9.19 -4.94
N SER A 20 -11.09 10.36 -4.30
CA SER A 20 -10.25 11.46 -4.77
C SER A 20 -8.77 11.19 -4.47
N GLY A 21 -7.98 10.99 -5.53
CA GLY A 21 -6.54 10.74 -5.44
C GLY A 21 -5.78 11.80 -4.63
N PRO A 22 -5.97 13.12 -4.87
CA PRO A 22 -5.29 14.15 -4.09
C PRO A 22 -5.63 14.13 -2.59
N GLN A 23 -6.90 13.90 -2.25
CA GLN A 23 -7.33 13.82 -0.86
C GLN A 23 -6.76 12.58 -0.18
N LEU A 24 -6.80 11.43 -0.87
CA LEU A 24 -6.22 10.19 -0.38
C LEU A 24 -4.72 10.35 -0.15
N ASN A 25 -3.99 10.95 -1.09
CA ASN A 25 -2.56 11.17 -0.95
C ASN A 25 -2.23 12.03 0.29
N ALA A 26 -2.96 13.13 0.49
CA ALA A 26 -2.78 13.99 1.66
C ALA A 26 -3.05 13.25 2.98
N GLN A 27 -4.06 12.38 3.02
CA GLN A 27 -4.36 11.54 4.21
C GLN A 27 -3.21 10.58 4.51
N LEU A 28 -2.68 9.91 3.48
CA LEU A 28 -1.59 8.94 3.60
C LEU A 28 -0.29 9.61 4.02
N GLU A 29 0.07 10.74 3.39
CA GLU A 29 1.22 11.55 3.78
C GLU A 29 1.10 12.04 5.22
N GLY A 30 -0.11 12.46 5.64
CA GLY A 30 -0.42 12.85 7.00
C GLY A 30 -0.06 11.74 8.00
N TRP A 31 -0.56 10.51 7.79
CA TRP A 31 -0.24 9.39 8.68
C TRP A 31 1.23 8.97 8.62
N LEU A 32 1.84 8.93 7.43
CA LEU A 32 3.24 8.58 7.27
C LEU A 32 4.19 9.61 7.89
N SER A 33 3.79 10.88 7.99
CA SER A 33 4.58 11.94 8.62
C SER A 33 4.67 11.79 10.15
N GLN A 34 3.65 11.18 10.76
CA GLN A 34 3.56 10.96 12.21
C GLN A 34 4.41 9.79 12.69
N VAL A 35 4.88 8.94 11.78
CA VAL A 35 5.61 7.71 12.09
C VAL A 35 7.11 7.88 11.83
N GLN A 36 7.93 7.48 12.81
CA GLN A 36 9.37 7.37 12.66
C GLN A 36 9.78 6.04 11.99
N SER A 37 10.74 6.10 11.06
CA SER A 37 11.29 4.89 10.44
C SER A 37 12.38 4.29 11.32
N THR A 38 12.03 3.27 12.11
CA THR A 38 12.92 2.63 13.10
C THR A 38 13.40 1.24 12.68
N LYS A 39 12.79 0.62 11.65
CA LYS A 39 13.02 -0.77 11.23
C LYS A 39 13.36 -0.90 9.74
N ARG A 40 13.94 0.12 9.13
CA ARG A 40 14.34 0.10 7.72
C ARG A 40 15.65 -0.70 7.51
N PRO A 41 15.75 -1.52 6.44
CA PRO A 41 14.70 -1.89 5.48
C PRO A 41 13.85 -3.07 6.00
N ALA A 42 12.52 -2.89 6.07
CA ALA A 42 11.62 -3.99 6.41
C ALA A 42 11.50 -4.96 5.23
N ARG A 43 11.74 -6.25 5.49
CA ARG A 43 11.57 -7.33 4.50
C ARG A 43 10.14 -7.84 4.41
N ALA A 44 9.31 -7.66 5.43
CA ALA A 44 7.91 -8.03 5.40
C ALA A 44 7.13 -7.10 6.31
N ILE A 45 5.87 -6.86 5.96
CA ILE A 45 4.95 -6.05 6.77
C ILE A 45 3.63 -6.79 6.94
N ILE A 46 3.01 -6.59 8.09
CA ILE A 46 1.63 -7.01 8.35
C ILE A 46 0.87 -5.72 8.63
N ALA A 47 -0.16 -5.45 7.82
CA ALA A 47 -0.98 -4.27 7.94
C ALA A 47 -2.47 -4.66 7.99
N PRO A 48 -3.30 -3.92 8.73
CA PRO A 48 -4.75 -4.10 8.73
C PRO A 48 -5.34 -3.72 7.37
N HIS A 49 -6.44 -4.38 6.99
CA HIS A 49 -7.14 -4.13 5.71
C HIS A 49 -8.52 -3.47 5.88
N ALA A 50 -8.82 -2.91 7.04
CA ALA A 50 -10.09 -2.20 7.27
C ALA A 50 -10.14 -0.88 6.49
N GLY A 51 -11.30 -0.22 6.48
CA GLY A 51 -11.43 1.12 5.91
C GLY A 51 -10.42 2.09 6.53
N TYR A 52 -9.89 3.01 5.73
CA TYR A 52 -8.76 3.86 6.12
C TYR A 52 -9.05 4.81 7.28
N THR A 53 -10.32 5.17 7.45
CA THR A 53 -10.80 5.92 8.62
C THR A 53 -10.49 5.20 9.94
N TYR A 54 -10.49 3.86 9.95
CA TYR A 54 -10.30 3.07 11.17
C TYR A 54 -8.84 2.63 11.37
N CYS A 55 -8.14 2.26 10.30
CA CYS A 55 -6.82 1.64 10.41
C CYS A 55 -5.69 2.33 9.64
N GLY A 56 -5.94 3.50 9.02
CA GLY A 56 -4.95 4.21 8.21
C GLY A 56 -3.69 4.59 8.98
N SER A 57 -3.85 5.13 10.19
CA SER A 57 -2.72 5.47 11.08
C SER A 57 -1.93 4.23 11.52
N CYS A 58 -2.62 3.13 11.85
CA CYS A 58 -1.98 1.87 12.23
C CYS A 58 -1.17 1.27 11.08
N ALA A 59 -1.75 1.25 9.86
CA ALA A 59 -1.07 0.76 8.67
C ALA A 59 0.19 1.58 8.35
N ALA A 60 0.17 2.90 8.58
CA ALA A 60 1.32 3.77 8.35
C ALA A 60 2.56 3.35 9.15
N HIS A 61 2.39 2.78 10.36
CA HIS A 61 3.51 2.27 11.14
C HIS A 61 4.30 1.18 10.42
N ALA A 62 3.59 0.30 9.70
CA ALA A 62 4.18 -0.79 8.93
C ALA A 62 4.81 -0.25 7.62
N TYR A 63 4.05 0.53 6.86
CA TYR A 63 4.50 1.07 5.57
C TYR A 63 5.70 2.01 5.67
N LYS A 64 5.84 2.78 6.76
CA LYS A 64 7.00 3.67 6.95
C LYS A 64 8.34 2.92 7.04
N GLN A 65 8.32 1.63 7.37
CA GLN A 65 9.53 0.81 7.48
C GLN A 65 9.98 0.23 6.14
N VAL A 66 9.16 0.37 5.11
CA VAL A 66 9.47 -0.04 3.74
C VAL A 66 10.45 0.96 3.13
N ASP A 67 11.49 0.44 2.47
CA ASP A 67 12.49 1.26 1.78
C ASP A 67 12.29 1.14 0.26
N PRO A 68 11.88 2.22 -0.44
CA PRO A 68 11.62 2.20 -1.88
C PRO A 68 12.85 1.85 -2.72
N VAL A 69 14.07 2.13 -2.24
CA VAL A 69 15.29 2.00 -3.04
C VAL A 69 15.69 0.53 -3.23
N ASN A 70 15.42 -0.30 -2.22
CA ASN A 70 15.85 -1.69 -2.17
C ASN A 70 14.77 -2.70 -2.61
N ILE A 71 13.65 -2.20 -3.15
CA ILE A 71 12.52 -3.03 -3.54
C ILE A 71 12.42 -3.04 -5.07
N SER A 72 12.91 -4.13 -5.67
CA SER A 72 12.94 -4.34 -7.12
C SER A 72 11.62 -4.86 -7.68
N SER A 73 10.80 -5.52 -6.86
CA SER A 73 9.50 -6.05 -7.25
C SER A 73 8.60 -6.09 -6.04
N VAL A 74 7.65 -5.16 -6.00
CA VAL A 74 6.36 -5.41 -5.36
C VAL A 74 5.53 -6.05 -6.45
N GLU A 75 5.04 -7.28 -6.26
CA GLU A 75 4.05 -7.87 -7.19
C GLU A 75 2.74 -7.08 -7.08
N SER A 76 2.76 -5.88 -7.64
CA SER A 76 1.68 -4.99 -8.00
C SER A 76 2.32 -4.01 -8.98
N ARG A 77 2.23 -4.37 -10.26
CA ARG A 77 2.83 -3.68 -11.41
C ARG A 77 2.64 -2.17 -11.31
N ASN A 78 3.76 -1.45 -11.37
CA ASN A 78 3.91 0.00 -11.59
C ASN A 78 2.83 0.88 -10.96
N GLU A 79 3.09 1.34 -9.75
CA GLU A 79 2.88 2.73 -9.28
C GLU A 79 3.07 2.68 -7.76
N PHE A 80 4.21 3.18 -7.28
CA PHE A 80 4.59 3.12 -5.86
C PHE A 80 3.63 3.91 -4.94
N LEU A 81 2.72 4.71 -5.50
CA LEU A 81 1.61 5.37 -4.79
C LEU A 81 0.31 4.54 -4.71
N LYS A 82 0.21 3.40 -5.41
CA LYS A 82 -0.96 2.49 -5.33
C LYS A 82 -0.81 1.39 -4.29
N ILE A 83 0.32 1.30 -3.59
CA ILE A 83 0.65 0.27 -2.58
C ILE A 83 -0.12 0.41 -1.26
N ILE A 84 -1.07 1.34 -1.23
CA ILE A 84 -2.07 1.39 -0.19
C ILE A 84 -3.40 1.24 -0.91
N PHE A 85 -3.69 0.08 -1.52
CA PHE A 85 -5.06 -0.45 -1.61
C PHE A 85 -5.22 -1.87 -2.17
N ILE A 86 -6.18 -2.56 -1.54
CA ILE A 86 -7.01 -3.67 -2.02
C ILE A 86 -6.44 -5.10 -1.87
N SER A 87 -7.09 -5.82 -0.95
CA SER A 87 -7.28 -7.27 -0.92
C SER A 87 -6.17 -8.13 -0.32
N LEU A 88 -6.47 -8.68 0.86
CA LEU A 88 -6.25 -10.08 1.22
C LEU A 88 -4.97 -10.73 0.67
N SER A 89 -3.83 -10.58 1.37
CA SER A 89 -2.84 -11.63 1.61
C SER A 89 -1.57 -11.07 2.22
N PHE A 90 -0.95 -11.88 3.06
CA PHE A 90 0.46 -11.82 3.42
C PHE A 90 1.33 -11.23 2.29
N VAL A 91 1.89 -10.04 2.48
CA VAL A 91 3.03 -9.60 1.67
C VAL A 91 4.27 -10.27 2.26
N VAL A 92 4.51 -11.52 1.89
CA VAL A 92 5.83 -12.14 2.02
C VAL A 92 6.66 -11.62 0.86
N LEU A 93 7.49 -10.60 1.12
CA LEU A 93 8.50 -10.17 0.16
C LEU A 93 9.57 -11.27 0.11
N HIS A 94 9.50 -12.12 -0.92
CA HIS A 94 10.57 -13.08 -1.16
C HIS A 94 11.79 -12.31 -1.66
N SER A 95 12.81 -12.31 -0.83
CA SER A 95 14.14 -11.78 -1.15
C SER A 95 14.70 -12.50 -2.36
N ILE A 96 14.70 -11.87 -3.54
CA ILE A 96 15.45 -12.36 -4.69
C ILE A 96 16.88 -11.82 -4.56
N ASN A 97 17.76 -12.66 -4.05
CA ASN A 97 19.17 -12.66 -4.42
C ASN A 97 19.63 -14.12 -4.47
N LYS A 98 19.52 -14.69 -5.68
CA LYS A 98 20.53 -15.57 -6.27
C LYS A 98 20.68 -15.16 -7.73
#